data_AF-A0A5B8BZ55-F1
#
_entry.id   AF-A0A5B8BZ55-F1
#
_cell.length_a   1.000
_cell.length_b   1.000
_cell.length_c   1.000
_cell.angle_alpha   90.00
_cell.angle_beta   90.00
_cell.angle_gamma   90.00
#
_symmetry.space_group_name_H-M   'P 1'
#
loop_
_entity.id
_entity.type
_entity.pdbx_description
1 polymer ?
#
loop_
_entity_poly.entity_id
_entity_poly.type
_entity_poly.pdbx_seq_one_letter_code
_entity_poly.pdbx_strand_id
1 'polypeptide(L)'
;MIGEGLGFIVPELLIWLITTIIAALSAGAGAAALAARCASIASKIRAAISGGQHVAKILAFLDGIKPIFSKIGALVKKLRQSIDETVEGILSKGHRAERSARYWRKRLDELAGQGHGPQKHEGDVTDIQLYERVFEGKDPMTGTVRRNEKGRILGVGKHSTKFNTPADYVRAYEAVLKHPDFAKFASSNRLRDEIPLSMKKVFGPDFQNRIRGYSILSGKVGENPVIGETAFGPDTEIIARFRRENGRVLLTTLFPNP
;
A
#
# COMPACT_ATOMS: atom_id res chain seq x y z
N MET A 1 9.20 -10.42 -76.06
CA MET A 1 9.74 -10.29 -74.69
C MET A 1 8.58 -9.95 -73.77
N ILE A 2 8.25 -10.86 -72.85
CA ILE A 2 7.17 -10.74 -71.87
C ILE A 2 7.74 -10.15 -70.58
N GLY A 3 7.04 -9.15 -70.03
CA GLY A 3 6.91 -8.91 -68.59
C GLY A 3 8.12 -8.40 -67.83
N GLU A 4 8.14 -7.09 -67.53
CA GLU A 4 8.78 -6.51 -66.34
C GLU A 4 8.40 -5.02 -66.29
N GLY A 5 7.76 -4.54 -65.22
CA GLY A 5 7.62 -3.10 -64.99
C GLY A 5 6.36 -2.63 -64.25
N LEU A 6 5.17 -3.18 -64.56
CA LEU A 6 3.91 -2.69 -64.00
C LEU A 6 3.14 -3.70 -63.12
N GLY A 7 3.42 -5.01 -63.26
CA GLY A 7 2.68 -6.07 -62.56
C GLY A 7 3.02 -6.24 -61.06
N PHE A 8 4.21 -5.80 -60.63
CA PHE A 8 4.71 -6.06 -59.27
C PHE A 8 4.45 -4.94 -58.24
N ILE A 9 4.12 -3.73 -58.70
CA ILE A 9 3.97 -2.56 -57.81
C ILE A 9 2.71 -2.66 -56.94
N VAL A 10 1.61 -3.17 -57.50
CA VAL A 10 0.32 -3.22 -56.80
C VAL A 10 0.30 -4.24 -55.63
N PRO A 11 0.77 -5.49 -55.81
CA PRO A 11 0.88 -6.45 -54.70
C PRO A 11 1.81 -5.96 -53.59
N GLU A 12 2.92 -5.31 -53.94
CA GLU A 12 3.90 -4.81 -52.99
C GLU A 12 3.34 -3.68 -52.12
N LEU A 13 2.63 -2.72 -52.74
CA LEU A 13 1.97 -1.64 -51.99
C LEU A 13 0.83 -2.15 -51.08
N LEU A 14 0.13 -3.23 -51.48
CA LEU A 14 -0.86 -3.90 -50.64
C LEU A 14 -0.23 -4.57 -49.42
N ILE A 15 0.89 -5.27 -49.61
CA ILE A 15 1.66 -5.87 -48.51
C ILE A 15 2.14 -4.79 -47.54
N TRP A 16 2.64 -3.66 -48.05
CA TRP A 16 3.05 -2.51 -47.23
C TRP A 16 1.90 -1.92 -46.42
N LEU A 17 0.70 -1.81 -47.01
CA LEU A 17 -0.48 -1.34 -46.30
C LEU A 17 -0.88 -2.31 -45.17
N ILE A 18 -0.92 -3.61 -45.45
CA ILE A 18 -1.32 -4.65 -44.48
C ILE A 18 -0.31 -4.73 -43.34
N THR A 19 0.99 -4.79 -43.63
CA THR A 19 2.06 -4.83 -42.62
C THR A 19 2.07 -3.58 -41.74
N THR A 20 1.80 -2.41 -42.31
CA THR A 20 1.67 -1.16 -41.55
C THR A 20 0.47 -1.20 -40.60
N ILE A 21 -0.66 -1.77 -41.02
CA ILE A 21 -1.84 -1.97 -40.16
C ILE A 21 -1.54 -2.94 -39.03
N ILE A 22 -0.94 -4.09 -39.33
CA ILE A 22 -0.58 -5.12 -38.33
C ILE A 22 0.41 -4.56 -37.32
N ALA A 23 1.50 -3.92 -37.77
CA ALA A 23 2.49 -3.33 -36.89
C ALA A 23 1.87 -2.32 -35.91
N ALA A 24 0.88 -1.56 -36.36
CA ALA A 24 0.25 -0.55 -35.52
C ALA A 24 -0.82 -1.10 -34.57
N LEU A 25 -1.48 -2.21 -34.92
CA LEU A 25 -2.33 -2.96 -33.99
C LEU A 25 -1.49 -3.66 -32.91
N SER A 26 -0.26 -4.08 -33.23
CA SER A 26 0.63 -4.79 -32.30
C SER A 26 1.49 -3.88 -31.41
N ALA A 27 1.82 -2.65 -31.84
CA ALA A 27 2.79 -1.80 -31.12
C ALA A 27 2.20 -0.81 -30.11
N GLY A 28 0.87 -0.69 -29.99
CA GLY A 28 0.22 0.15 -28.97
C GLY A 28 0.50 1.67 -29.04
N ALA A 29 1.25 2.17 -30.03
CA ALA A 29 1.72 3.54 -30.08
C ALA A 29 1.54 4.19 -31.47
N GLY A 30 0.90 5.37 -31.50
CA GLY A 30 1.03 6.33 -32.60
C GLY A 30 -0.03 6.31 -33.72
N ALA A 31 -1.33 6.36 -33.39
CA ALA A 31 -2.42 6.40 -34.39
C ALA A 31 -2.33 7.53 -35.42
N ALA A 32 -1.77 8.68 -35.05
CA ALA A 32 -1.62 9.82 -35.97
C ALA A 32 -0.55 9.55 -37.06
N ALA A 33 0.59 8.98 -36.67
CA ALA A 33 1.65 8.59 -37.61
C ALA A 33 1.19 7.44 -38.51
N LEU A 34 0.40 6.51 -37.97
CA LEU A 34 -0.22 5.42 -38.71
C LEU A 34 -1.20 5.94 -39.77
N ALA A 35 -2.15 6.79 -39.39
CA ALA A 35 -3.16 7.32 -40.30
C ALA A 35 -2.51 8.08 -41.46
N ALA A 36 -1.47 8.86 -41.18
CA ALA A 36 -0.69 9.57 -42.21
C ALA A 36 0.03 8.60 -43.16
N ARG A 37 0.63 7.52 -42.65
CA ARG A 37 1.30 6.50 -43.48
C ARG A 37 0.31 5.70 -44.33
N CYS A 38 -0.81 5.27 -43.77
CA CYS A 38 -1.87 4.58 -44.53
C CYS A 38 -2.48 5.47 -45.62
N ALA A 39 -2.72 6.75 -45.31
CA ALA A 39 -3.21 7.71 -46.31
C ALA A 39 -2.20 7.95 -47.45
N SER A 40 -0.90 8.06 -47.11
CA SER A 40 0.19 8.21 -48.09
C SER A 40 0.31 6.98 -49.00
N ILE A 41 0.28 5.77 -48.42
CA ILE A 41 0.34 4.50 -49.18
C ILE A 41 -0.91 4.34 -50.07
N ALA A 42 -2.11 4.63 -49.55
CA ALA A 42 -3.34 4.58 -50.34
C ALA A 42 -3.33 5.59 -51.51
N SER A 43 -2.75 6.78 -51.32
CA SER A 43 -2.57 7.77 -52.39
C SER A 43 -1.61 7.27 -53.48
N LYS A 44 -0.49 6.65 -53.09
CA LYS A 44 0.47 6.03 -54.03
C LYS A 44 -0.16 4.87 -54.81
N ILE A 45 -0.99 4.05 -54.17
CA ILE A 45 -1.77 3.00 -54.82
C ILE A 45 -2.73 3.62 -55.84
N ARG A 46 -3.47 4.70 -55.50
CA ARG A 46 -4.37 5.37 -56.46
C ARG A 46 -3.63 5.92 -57.68
N ALA A 47 -2.47 6.54 -57.49
CA ALA A 47 -1.66 7.07 -58.58
C ALA A 47 -1.13 5.96 -59.50
N ALA A 48 -0.63 4.86 -58.92
CA ALA A 48 -0.04 3.74 -59.65
C ALA A 48 -1.04 2.94 -60.52
N ILE A 49 -2.35 3.03 -60.23
CA ILE A 49 -3.36 2.23 -60.93
C ILE A 49 -4.17 3.10 -61.93
N SER A 50 -4.00 4.42 -61.97
CA SER A 50 -4.79 5.29 -62.86
C SER A 50 -4.74 4.84 -64.34
N GLY A 51 -5.89 4.39 -64.87
CA GLY A 51 -6.07 3.97 -66.28
C GLY A 51 -6.36 2.49 -66.57
N GLY A 52 -6.31 1.56 -65.59
CA GLY A 52 -6.53 0.11 -65.82
C GLY A 52 -7.97 -0.41 -65.61
N GLN A 53 -8.39 -1.45 -66.35
CA GLN A 53 -9.73 -2.07 -66.25
C GLN A 53 -10.10 -2.62 -64.84
N HIS A 54 -9.12 -2.88 -63.97
CA HIS A 54 -9.35 -3.39 -62.61
C HIS A 54 -9.33 -2.33 -61.50
N VAL A 55 -9.15 -1.05 -61.86
CA VAL A 55 -9.10 0.11 -60.95
C VAL A 55 -10.31 0.23 -60.05
N ALA A 56 -11.51 0.03 -60.60
CA ALA A 56 -12.75 0.23 -59.87
C ALA A 56 -12.89 -0.69 -58.65
N LYS A 57 -12.41 -1.95 -58.75
CA LYS A 57 -12.49 -2.93 -57.65
C LYS A 57 -11.51 -2.58 -56.51
N ILE A 58 -10.32 -2.10 -56.84
CA ILE A 58 -9.31 -1.70 -55.85
C ILE A 58 -9.72 -0.40 -55.16
N LEU A 59 -10.27 0.56 -55.91
CA LEU A 59 -10.82 1.79 -55.33
C LEU A 59 -11.99 1.51 -54.39
N ALA A 60 -12.92 0.62 -54.78
CA ALA A 60 -14.03 0.22 -53.92
C ALA A 60 -13.55 -0.45 -52.61
N PHE A 61 -12.50 -1.28 -52.69
CA PHE A 61 -11.86 -1.85 -51.50
C PHE A 61 -11.22 -0.77 -50.60
N LEU A 62 -10.47 0.17 -51.20
CA LEU A 62 -9.85 1.29 -50.47
C LEU A 62 -10.89 2.21 -49.81
N ASP A 63 -12.02 2.45 -50.46
CA ASP A 63 -13.12 3.22 -49.88
C ASP A 63 -13.83 2.43 -48.77
N GLY A 64 -13.92 1.10 -48.89
CA GLY A 64 -14.46 0.22 -47.85
C GLY A 64 -13.63 0.17 -46.57
N ILE A 65 -12.30 0.32 -46.65
CA ILE A 65 -11.41 0.34 -45.46
C ILE A 65 -11.27 1.74 -44.83
N LYS A 66 -11.62 2.81 -45.55
CA LYS A 66 -11.60 4.19 -45.04
C LYS A 66 -12.30 4.41 -43.68
N PRO A 67 -13.52 3.87 -43.44
CA PRO A 67 -14.18 3.99 -42.13
C PRO A 67 -13.53 3.16 -41.01
N ILE A 68 -12.67 2.18 -41.34
CA ILE A 68 -11.91 1.43 -40.33
C ILE A 68 -10.82 2.31 -39.74
N PHE A 69 -10.12 3.09 -40.59
CA PHE A 69 -9.08 4.02 -40.14
C PHE A 69 -9.61 5.12 -39.22
N SER A 70 -10.82 5.63 -39.48
CA SER A 70 -11.43 6.64 -38.59
C SER A 70 -11.78 6.06 -37.21
N LYS A 71 -12.24 4.80 -37.16
CA LYS A 71 -12.51 4.09 -35.90
C LYS A 71 -11.24 3.80 -35.10
N ILE A 72 -10.13 3.46 -35.76
CA ILE A 72 -8.82 3.25 -35.10
C ILE A 72 -8.36 4.53 -34.39
N GLY A 73 -8.50 5.69 -35.04
CA GLY A 73 -8.16 6.97 -34.42
C GLY A 73 -8.96 7.26 -33.15
N ALA A 74 -10.27 6.99 -33.19
CA ALA A 74 -11.16 7.16 -32.03
C ALA A 74 -10.82 6.17 -30.88
N LEU A 75 -10.53 4.91 -31.22
CA LEU A 75 -10.14 3.88 -30.24
C LEU A 75 -8.84 4.23 -29.53
N VAL A 76 -7.84 4.73 -30.26
CA VAL A 76 -6.55 5.11 -29.66
C VAL A 76 -6.68 6.35 -28.78
N LYS A 77 -7.54 7.31 -29.16
CA LYS A 77 -7.86 8.46 -28.30
C LYS A 77 -8.50 8.00 -26.97
N LYS A 78 -9.45 7.05 -27.03
CA LYS A 78 -10.06 6.47 -25.83
C LYS A 78 -9.06 5.67 -24.99
N LEU A 79 -8.16 4.91 -25.62
CA LEU A 79 -7.13 4.16 -24.91
C LEU A 79 -6.19 5.09 -24.15
N ARG A 80 -5.74 6.18 -24.79
CA ARG A 80 -4.91 7.19 -24.14
C ARG A 80 -5.61 7.85 -22.96
N GLN A 81 -6.87 8.24 -23.14
CA GLN A 81 -7.68 8.79 -22.05
C GLN A 81 -7.82 7.81 -20.88
N SER A 82 -8.08 6.52 -21.18
CA SER A 82 -8.18 5.49 -20.15
C SER A 82 -6.86 5.25 -19.40
N ILE A 83 -5.72 5.34 -20.09
CA ILE A 83 -4.38 5.26 -19.48
C ILE A 83 -4.15 6.47 -18.56
N ASP A 84 -4.42 7.69 -19.05
CA ASP A 84 -4.23 8.92 -18.29
C ASP A 84 -5.09 8.93 -17.02
N GLU A 85 -6.37 8.54 -17.11
CA GLU A 85 -7.28 8.39 -15.97
C GLU A 85 -6.77 7.33 -14.95
N THR A 86 -6.22 6.22 -15.45
CA THR A 86 -5.64 5.17 -14.59
C THR A 86 -4.40 5.68 -13.86
N VAL A 87 -3.51 6.41 -14.56
CA VAL A 87 -2.29 7.00 -13.99
C VAL A 87 -2.64 8.04 -12.92
N GLU A 88 -3.59 8.94 -13.19
CA GLU A 88 -4.08 9.91 -12.20
C GLU A 88 -4.72 9.22 -10.98
N GLY A 89 -5.48 8.14 -11.21
CA GLY A 89 -6.04 7.30 -10.15
C GLY A 89 -4.97 6.65 -9.27
N ILE A 90 -3.85 6.20 -9.86
CA ILE A 90 -2.71 5.64 -9.11
C ILE A 90 -1.98 6.73 -8.33
N LEU A 91 -1.67 7.88 -8.95
CA LEU A 91 -0.99 9.00 -8.31
C LEU A 91 -1.79 9.56 -7.12
N SER A 92 -3.11 9.71 -7.28
CA SER A 92 -3.98 10.18 -6.20
C SER A 92 -4.03 9.21 -5.01
N LYS A 93 -4.08 7.90 -5.27
CA LYS A 93 -3.98 6.86 -4.22
C LYS A 93 -2.60 6.87 -3.56
N GLY A 94 -1.52 6.96 -4.33
CA GLY A 94 -0.15 7.05 -3.84
C GLY A 94 0.07 8.27 -2.93
N HIS A 95 -0.33 9.46 -3.38
CA HIS A 95 -0.26 10.69 -2.58
C HIS A 95 -1.11 10.64 -1.31
N ARG A 96 -2.24 9.92 -1.31
CA ARG A 96 -3.04 9.71 -0.10
C ARG A 96 -2.32 8.79 0.88
N ALA A 97 -1.77 7.67 0.39
CA ALA A 97 -1.00 6.72 1.20
C ALA A 97 0.24 7.39 1.83
N GLU A 98 1.00 8.17 1.06
CA GLU A 98 2.15 8.91 1.58
C GLU A 98 1.76 9.95 2.63
N ARG A 99 0.71 10.75 2.39
CA ARG A 99 0.25 11.75 3.36
C ARG A 99 -0.19 11.08 4.66
N SER A 100 -0.93 9.98 4.58
CA SER A 100 -1.30 9.20 5.75
C SER A 100 -0.08 8.64 6.48
N ALA A 101 0.88 8.04 5.77
CA ALA A 101 2.12 7.53 6.38
C ALA A 101 2.94 8.63 7.07
N ARG A 102 3.07 9.80 6.45
CA ARG A 102 3.73 10.98 7.04
C ARG A 102 3.01 11.44 8.31
N TYR A 103 1.68 11.49 8.29
CA TYR A 103 0.87 11.83 9.46
C TYR A 103 1.12 10.85 10.62
N TRP A 104 1.06 9.54 10.36
CA TRP A 104 1.26 8.53 11.40
C TRP A 104 2.66 8.57 12.00
N ARG A 105 3.71 8.71 11.17
CA ARG A 105 5.09 8.85 11.66
C ARG A 105 5.28 10.10 12.51
N LYS A 106 4.82 11.26 12.03
CA LYS A 106 4.89 12.50 12.82
C LYS A 106 4.18 12.35 14.18
N ARG A 107 3.01 11.70 14.19
CA ARG A 107 2.26 11.48 15.43
C ARG A 107 2.96 10.51 16.37
N LEU A 108 3.62 9.48 15.84
CA LEU A 108 4.48 8.62 16.64
C LEU A 108 5.67 9.36 17.23
N ASP A 109 6.34 10.21 16.46
CA ASP A 109 7.47 11.02 16.94
C ASP A 109 7.03 11.95 18.08
N GLU A 110 5.85 12.56 17.95
CA GLU A 110 5.25 13.38 19.01
C GLU A 110 4.93 12.56 20.28
N LEU A 111 4.50 11.31 20.13
CA LEU A 111 4.22 10.41 21.26
C LEU A 111 5.49 9.85 21.90
N ALA A 112 6.50 9.57 21.08
CA ALA A 112 7.83 9.17 21.51
C ALA A 112 8.49 10.25 22.38
N GLY A 113 8.20 11.53 22.11
CA GLY A 113 8.62 12.65 22.94
C GLY A 113 7.83 12.84 24.25
N GLN A 114 6.64 12.22 24.39
CA GLN A 114 5.80 12.32 25.59
C GLN A 114 6.02 11.17 26.60
N GLY A 115 6.60 10.04 26.15
CA GLY A 115 6.83 8.86 26.97
C GLY A 115 7.37 7.66 26.17
N HIS A 116 7.61 6.54 26.86
CA HIS A 116 8.27 5.35 26.31
C HIS A 116 7.32 4.33 25.65
N GLY A 117 6.08 4.72 25.36
CA GLY A 117 5.04 3.82 24.87
C GLY A 117 5.31 3.28 23.46
N PRO A 118 5.49 4.17 22.46
CA PRO A 118 5.73 3.74 21.09
C PRO A 118 6.99 2.88 20.95
N GLN A 119 8.09 3.26 21.59
CA GLN A 119 9.38 2.57 21.42
C GLN A 119 9.40 1.11 21.93
N LYS A 120 8.35 0.65 22.62
CA LYS A 120 8.29 -0.69 23.22
C LYS A 120 7.15 -1.57 22.69
N HIS A 121 6.18 -0.98 21.98
CA HIS A 121 4.95 -1.67 21.60
C HIS A 121 4.44 -1.30 20.19
N GLU A 122 5.24 -0.58 19.40
CA GLU A 122 4.92 -0.18 18.03
C GLU A 122 5.62 -1.10 17.00
N GLY A 123 5.30 -0.92 15.71
CA GLY A 123 5.77 -1.76 14.60
C GLY A 123 7.30 -1.83 14.43
N ASP A 124 8.07 -0.85 14.89
CA ASP A 124 9.54 -0.89 14.84
C ASP A 124 10.16 -1.89 15.83
N VAL A 125 9.39 -2.40 16.81
CA VAL A 125 9.86 -3.46 17.71
C VAL A 125 9.86 -4.80 16.96
N THR A 126 11.03 -5.41 16.82
CA THR A 126 11.20 -6.69 16.14
C THR A 126 10.65 -7.88 16.95
N ASP A 127 10.33 -8.97 16.27
CA ASP A 127 9.85 -10.20 16.91
C ASP A 127 10.91 -10.79 17.85
N ILE A 128 12.20 -10.67 17.49
CA ILE A 128 13.33 -11.06 18.34
C ILE A 128 13.35 -10.23 19.62
N GLN A 129 13.19 -8.91 19.54
CA GLN A 129 13.14 -8.05 20.75
C GLN A 129 11.95 -8.41 21.66
N LEU A 130 10.79 -8.77 21.08
CA LEU A 130 9.66 -9.23 21.88
C LEU A 130 9.96 -10.56 22.59
N TYR A 131 10.59 -11.50 21.87
CA TYR A 131 11.01 -12.79 22.40
C TYR A 131 12.06 -12.63 23.51
N GLU A 132 13.12 -11.86 23.28
CA GLU A 132 14.17 -11.59 24.26
C GLU A 132 13.63 -10.90 25.52
N ARG A 133 12.59 -10.07 25.38
CA ARG A 133 11.92 -9.45 26.52
C ARG A 133 11.25 -10.48 27.45
N VAL A 134 10.64 -11.54 26.90
CA VAL A 134 10.05 -12.61 27.73
C VAL A 134 11.06 -13.69 28.12
N PHE A 135 12.11 -13.89 27.32
CA PHE A 135 13.14 -14.90 27.59
C PHE A 135 14.16 -14.40 28.61
N GLU A 136 14.81 -13.27 28.33
CA GLU A 136 15.94 -12.74 29.11
C GLU A 136 15.57 -11.51 29.94
N GLY A 137 14.43 -10.90 29.65
CA GLY A 137 14.00 -9.68 30.31
C GLY A 137 14.67 -8.42 29.78
N LYS A 138 15.22 -8.48 28.56
CA LYS A 138 15.78 -7.33 27.86
C LYS A 138 14.68 -6.32 27.52
N ASP A 139 14.92 -5.05 27.77
CA ASP A 139 14.04 -3.98 27.30
C ASP A 139 14.20 -3.82 25.78
N PRO A 140 13.12 -3.90 24.97
CA PRO A 140 13.20 -3.76 23.52
C PRO A 140 13.90 -2.48 23.06
N MET A 141 13.79 -1.39 23.82
CA MET A 141 14.36 -0.10 23.44
C MET A 141 15.88 -0.03 23.67
N THR A 142 16.35 -0.57 24.80
CA THR A 142 17.75 -0.41 25.22
C THR A 142 18.59 -1.68 25.05
N GLY A 143 17.95 -2.84 24.88
CA GLY A 143 18.59 -4.15 24.90
C GLY A 143 19.13 -4.55 26.28
N THR A 144 18.86 -3.75 27.33
CA THR A 144 19.40 -3.97 28.68
C THR A 144 18.40 -4.62 29.61
N VAL A 145 18.89 -5.40 30.57
CA VAL A 145 18.09 -6.02 31.63
C VAL A 145 18.15 -5.14 32.87
N ARG A 146 17.00 -4.72 33.38
CA ARG A 146 16.93 -4.02 34.67
C ARG A 146 16.76 -5.02 35.80
N ARG A 147 17.64 -4.99 36.79
CA ARG A 147 17.56 -5.85 37.99
C ARG A 147 17.40 -5.01 39.24
N ASN A 148 16.70 -5.55 40.24
CA ASN A 148 16.71 -4.98 41.59
C ASN A 148 17.95 -5.47 42.38
N GLU A 149 18.14 -4.92 43.58
CA GLU A 149 19.22 -5.30 44.52
C GLU A 149 19.23 -6.81 44.84
N LYS A 150 18.08 -7.49 44.71
CA LYS A 150 17.93 -8.93 44.93
C LYS A 150 18.14 -9.76 43.64
N GLY A 151 18.66 -9.15 42.57
CA GLY A 151 18.93 -9.80 41.28
C GLY A 151 17.70 -10.10 40.42
N ARG A 152 16.48 -9.80 40.88
CA ARG A 152 15.24 -10.03 40.13
C ARG A 152 15.10 -9.03 39.00
N ILE A 153 14.69 -9.51 37.84
CA ILE A 153 14.41 -8.68 36.67
C ILE A 153 13.16 -7.84 36.92
N LEU A 154 13.23 -6.55 36.59
CA LEU A 154 12.17 -5.57 36.79
C LEU A 154 11.53 -5.15 35.46
N GLY A 155 10.24 -4.81 35.52
CA GLY A 155 9.53 -4.18 34.38
C GLY A 155 9.23 -5.13 33.23
N VAL A 156 9.28 -6.45 33.48
CA VAL A 156 8.95 -7.51 32.52
C VAL A 156 7.67 -8.21 32.97
N GLY A 157 6.75 -8.39 32.03
CA GLY A 157 5.48 -9.08 32.25
C GLY A 157 5.50 -10.50 31.68
N LYS A 158 4.41 -11.24 31.90
CA LYS A 158 4.19 -12.56 31.29
C LYS A 158 4.09 -12.48 29.76
N HIS A 159 3.64 -11.33 29.25
CA HIS A 159 3.37 -11.06 27.84
C HIS A 159 4.26 -9.93 27.34
N SER A 160 4.74 -10.06 26.12
CA SER A 160 5.42 -9.02 25.36
C SER A 160 4.70 -8.86 24.04
N THR A 161 3.95 -7.76 23.91
CA THR A 161 2.99 -7.54 22.82
C THR A 161 3.28 -6.22 22.10
N LYS A 162 2.92 -6.15 20.82
CA LYS A 162 3.03 -4.95 19.98
C LYS A 162 1.86 -4.82 19.02
N PHE A 163 1.70 -3.61 18.50
CA PHE A 163 0.98 -3.36 17.25
C PHE A 163 1.93 -3.58 16.07
N ASN A 164 1.43 -4.19 14.99
CA ASN A 164 2.25 -4.53 13.84
C ASN A 164 2.64 -3.31 12.99
N THR A 165 1.89 -2.21 13.08
CA THR A 165 2.14 -1.01 12.28
C THR A 165 2.00 0.30 13.08
N PRO A 166 2.69 1.37 12.63
CA PRO A 166 2.49 2.72 13.16
C PRO A 166 1.04 3.16 13.18
N ALA A 167 0.34 2.87 12.09
CA ALA A 167 -1.03 3.28 11.88
C ALA A 167 -1.98 2.57 12.87
N ASP A 168 -1.69 1.32 13.25
CA ASP A 168 -2.49 0.61 14.25
C ASP A 168 -2.25 1.19 15.64
N TYR A 169 -0.99 1.45 16.02
CA TYR A 169 -0.68 2.08 17.30
C TYR A 169 -1.36 3.45 17.46
N VAL A 170 -1.26 4.33 16.46
CA VAL A 170 -1.87 5.66 16.53
C VAL A 170 -3.40 5.58 16.51
N ARG A 171 -4.01 4.68 15.72
CA ARG A 171 -5.47 4.47 15.75
C ARG A 171 -5.96 4.01 17.11
N ALA A 172 -5.25 3.10 17.77
CA ALA A 172 -5.54 2.68 19.13
C ALA A 172 -5.47 3.89 20.09
N TYR A 173 -4.41 4.69 19.99
CA TYR A 173 -4.26 5.89 20.81
C TYR A 173 -5.40 6.90 20.61
N GLU A 174 -5.76 7.23 19.37
CA GLU A 174 -6.86 8.15 19.08
C GLU A 174 -8.21 7.62 19.56
N ALA A 175 -8.45 6.31 19.50
CA ALA A 175 -9.66 5.70 20.01
C ALA A 175 -9.74 5.83 21.54
N VAL A 176 -8.61 5.68 22.24
CA VAL A 176 -8.52 5.90 23.69
C VAL A 176 -8.82 7.35 24.06
N LEU A 177 -8.31 8.33 23.30
CA LEU A 177 -8.59 9.75 23.56
C LEU A 177 -10.07 10.10 23.43
N LYS A 178 -10.83 9.34 22.62
CA LYS A 178 -12.28 9.48 22.46
C LYS A 178 -13.08 8.72 23.53
N HIS A 179 -12.42 7.91 24.37
CA HIS A 179 -13.10 7.10 25.37
C HIS A 179 -13.60 7.98 26.53
N PRO A 180 -14.84 7.77 27.04
CA PRO A 180 -15.38 8.57 28.15
C PRO A 180 -14.50 8.57 29.40
N ASP A 181 -13.81 7.47 29.69
CA ASP A 181 -12.93 7.39 30.85
C ASP A 181 -11.66 8.23 30.69
N PHE A 182 -11.21 8.49 29.46
CA PHE A 182 -10.14 9.46 29.22
C PHE A 182 -10.60 10.87 29.56
N ALA A 183 -11.82 11.25 29.15
CA ALA A 183 -12.38 12.54 29.51
C ALA A 183 -12.48 12.72 31.03
N LYS A 184 -12.97 11.70 31.75
CA LYS A 184 -13.02 11.70 33.22
C LYS A 184 -11.63 11.88 33.83
N PHE A 185 -10.65 11.11 33.37
CA PHE A 185 -9.28 11.22 33.84
C PHE A 185 -8.69 12.61 33.58
N ALA A 186 -8.86 13.13 32.36
CA ALA A 186 -8.37 14.44 31.96
C ALA A 186 -8.94 15.58 32.81
N SER A 187 -10.21 15.47 33.24
CA SER A 187 -10.87 16.40 34.17
C SER A 187 -10.57 16.16 35.65
N SER A 188 -9.88 15.07 36.00
CA SER A 188 -9.60 14.70 37.39
C SER A 188 -8.22 15.14 37.87
N ASN A 189 -8.04 15.21 39.19
CA ASN A 189 -6.75 15.41 39.85
C ASN A 189 -5.92 14.12 40.00
N ARG A 190 -6.37 13.00 39.40
CA ARG A 190 -5.62 11.75 39.46
C ARG A 190 -4.28 11.92 38.74
N LEU A 191 -3.21 11.44 39.37
CA LEU A 191 -1.85 11.54 38.81
C LEU A 191 -1.57 10.49 37.75
N ARG A 192 -2.28 9.35 37.79
CA ARG A 192 -2.15 8.24 36.86
C ARG A 192 -3.49 7.56 36.68
N ASP A 193 -3.71 7.03 35.49
CA ASP A 193 -4.85 6.16 35.20
C ASP A 193 -4.53 5.19 34.08
N GLU A 194 -5.31 4.11 34.06
CA GLU A 194 -5.27 3.08 33.05
C GLU A 194 -6.63 3.02 32.38
N ILE A 195 -6.65 3.09 31.05
CA ILE A 195 -7.87 3.12 30.26
C ILE A 195 -7.88 1.88 29.38
N PRO A 196 -8.69 0.86 29.75
CA PRO A 196 -8.89 -0.30 28.92
C PRO A 196 -9.84 0.02 27.78
N LEU A 197 -9.56 -0.53 26.60
CA LEU A 197 -10.41 -0.40 25.42
C LEU A 197 -10.41 -1.71 24.63
N SER A 198 -11.59 -2.27 24.35
CA SER A 198 -11.67 -3.52 23.57
C SER A 198 -11.00 -3.40 22.18
N MET A 199 -10.07 -4.31 21.87
CA MET A 199 -9.44 -4.39 20.54
C MET A 199 -10.48 -4.56 19.44
N LYS A 200 -11.49 -5.41 19.68
CA LYS A 200 -12.57 -5.70 18.73
C LYS A 200 -13.39 -4.44 18.40
N LYS A 201 -13.62 -3.55 19.36
CA LYS A 201 -14.32 -2.27 19.11
C LYS A 201 -13.52 -1.32 18.22
N VAL A 202 -12.18 -1.33 18.33
CA VAL A 202 -11.31 -0.40 17.59
C VAL A 202 -10.99 -0.92 16.19
N PHE A 203 -10.68 -2.20 16.07
CA PHE A 203 -10.12 -2.78 14.85
C PHE A 203 -11.04 -3.78 14.15
N GLY A 204 -12.19 -4.10 14.74
CA GLY A 204 -13.12 -5.11 14.23
C GLY A 204 -12.78 -6.54 14.69
N PRO A 205 -13.52 -7.55 14.19
CA PRO A 205 -13.38 -8.93 14.62
C PRO A 205 -12.01 -9.56 14.29
N ASP A 206 -11.34 -9.10 13.23
CA ASP A 206 -10.06 -9.65 12.75
C ASP A 206 -8.84 -8.89 13.28
N PHE A 207 -8.93 -8.32 14.47
CA PHE A 207 -7.89 -7.46 15.04
C PHE A 207 -6.58 -8.21 15.30
N GLN A 208 -6.62 -9.55 15.43
CA GLN A 208 -5.46 -10.38 15.70
C GLN A 208 -4.38 -10.24 14.62
N ASN A 209 -4.77 -9.95 13.37
CA ASN A 209 -3.83 -9.71 12.26
C ASN A 209 -3.02 -8.40 12.42
N ARG A 210 -3.42 -7.52 13.35
CA ARG A 210 -2.81 -6.20 13.56
C ARG A 210 -1.88 -6.15 14.78
N ILE A 211 -1.79 -7.23 15.54
CA ILE A 211 -1.00 -7.32 16.75
C ILE A 211 -0.15 -8.57 16.73
N ARG A 212 0.90 -8.58 17.55
CA ARG A 212 1.74 -9.75 17.75
C ARG A 212 2.26 -9.75 19.18
N GLY A 213 2.57 -10.92 19.71
CA GLY A 213 3.26 -11.01 20.98
C GLY A 213 3.75 -12.40 21.32
N TYR A 214 4.64 -12.47 22.30
CA TYR A 214 5.14 -13.71 22.89
C TYR A 214 4.77 -13.76 24.37
N SER A 215 4.46 -14.96 24.82
CA SER A 215 4.00 -15.24 26.18
C SER A 215 4.85 -16.32 26.82
N ILE A 216 5.10 -16.17 28.12
CA ILE A 216 5.65 -17.24 28.94
C ILE A 216 4.55 -18.26 29.20
N LEU A 217 4.73 -19.47 28.66
CA LEU A 217 3.83 -20.60 28.89
C LEU A 217 4.15 -21.28 30.24
N SER A 218 5.44 -21.38 30.58
CA SER A 218 5.90 -21.90 31.87
C SER A 218 7.31 -21.39 32.19
N GLY A 219 7.71 -21.47 33.47
CA GLY A 219 9.00 -20.97 33.96
C GLY A 219 9.00 -19.48 34.30
N LYS A 220 10.19 -18.90 34.42
CA LYS A 220 10.38 -17.48 34.77
C LYS A 220 11.35 -16.81 33.80
N VAL A 221 11.14 -15.51 33.60
CA VAL A 221 12.06 -14.66 32.79
C VAL A 221 13.48 -14.77 33.34
N GLY A 222 14.45 -15.01 32.45
CA GLY A 222 15.86 -15.17 32.80
C GLY A 222 16.23 -16.53 33.39
N GLU A 223 15.26 -17.46 33.51
CA GLU A 223 15.46 -18.83 34.01
C GLU A 223 15.03 -19.86 32.93
N ASN A 224 15.37 -19.61 31.67
CA ASN A 224 15.01 -20.44 30.51
C ASN A 224 13.50 -20.79 30.44
N PRO A 225 12.62 -19.78 30.33
CA PRO A 225 11.18 -20.04 30.26
C PRO A 225 10.79 -20.72 28.94
N VAL A 226 9.68 -21.46 28.98
CA VAL A 226 9.03 -21.94 27.75
C VAL A 226 8.18 -20.81 27.19
N ILE A 227 8.45 -20.41 25.95
CA ILE A 227 7.79 -19.30 25.28
C ILE A 227 6.96 -19.81 24.11
N GLY A 228 5.78 -19.23 23.93
CA GLY A 228 4.94 -19.42 22.74
C GLY A 228 4.42 -18.10 22.21
N GLU A 229 3.84 -18.12 21.00
CA GLU A 229 3.06 -17.00 20.51
C GLU A 229 1.88 -16.73 21.45
N THR A 230 1.56 -15.46 21.64
CA THR A 230 0.46 -15.04 22.52
C THR A 230 -0.87 -15.32 21.85
N ALA A 231 -1.76 -16.05 22.55
CA ALA A 231 -3.13 -16.24 22.11
C ALA A 231 -3.97 -14.99 22.43
N PHE A 232 -4.44 -14.28 21.39
CA PHE A 232 -5.29 -13.11 21.53
C PHE A 232 -6.77 -13.47 21.38
N GLY A 233 -7.45 -13.65 22.51
CA GLY A 233 -8.86 -14.01 22.60
C GLY A 233 -9.81 -12.84 22.27
N PRO A 234 -11.12 -13.08 22.15
CA PRO A 234 -12.11 -12.05 21.80
C PRO A 234 -12.16 -10.88 22.81
N ASP A 235 -11.73 -11.13 24.05
CA ASP A 235 -11.71 -10.17 25.16
C ASP A 235 -10.39 -9.38 25.24
N THR A 236 -9.49 -9.52 24.25
CA THR A 236 -8.23 -8.75 24.20
C THR A 236 -8.52 -7.25 24.27
N GLU A 237 -7.81 -6.56 25.15
CA GLU A 237 -7.93 -5.12 25.37
C GLU A 237 -6.69 -4.36 24.90
N ILE A 238 -6.87 -3.07 24.65
CA ILE A 238 -5.81 -2.08 24.54
C ILE A 238 -5.71 -1.43 25.91
N ILE A 239 -4.53 -1.49 26.50
CA ILE A 239 -4.27 -0.85 27.78
C ILE A 239 -3.45 0.41 27.55
N ALA A 240 -4.08 1.56 27.79
CA ALA A 240 -3.43 2.86 27.73
C ALA A 240 -3.15 3.40 29.13
N ARG A 241 -1.87 3.62 29.45
CA ARG A 241 -1.46 4.18 30.74
C ARG A 241 -1.09 5.64 30.57
N PHE A 242 -1.72 6.49 31.35
CA PHE A 242 -1.46 7.92 31.37
C PHE A 242 -0.85 8.36 32.70
N ARG A 243 -0.09 9.44 32.64
CA ARG A 243 0.44 10.15 33.80
C ARG A 243 0.20 11.64 33.63
N ARG A 244 -0.08 12.33 34.72
CA ARG A 244 -0.10 13.79 34.77
C ARG A 244 1.26 14.31 35.26
N GLU A 245 1.85 15.23 34.50
CA GLU A 245 3.12 15.89 34.83
C GLU A 245 2.99 17.38 34.49
N ASN A 246 3.24 18.24 35.48
CA ASN A 246 3.11 19.71 35.35
C ASN A 246 1.77 20.15 34.75
N GLY A 247 0.67 19.52 35.18
CA GLY A 247 -0.69 19.80 34.70
C GLY A 247 -1.04 19.16 33.35
N ARG A 248 -0.06 18.66 32.58
CA ARG A 248 -0.26 18.01 31.28
C ARG A 248 -0.47 16.51 31.45
N VAL A 249 -1.41 15.95 30.68
CA VAL A 249 -1.62 14.50 30.59
C VAL A 249 -0.72 13.95 29.50
N LEU A 250 0.12 12.98 29.85
CA LEU A 250 1.09 12.34 28.97
C LEU A 250 0.82 10.84 28.89
N LEU A 251 0.90 10.27 27.69
CA LEU A 251 0.86 8.83 27.49
C LEU A 251 2.18 8.22 27.98
N THR A 252 2.10 7.33 28.98
CA THR A 252 3.25 6.59 29.48
C THR A 252 3.53 5.35 28.63
N THR A 253 2.49 4.55 28.36
CA THR A 253 2.58 3.37 27.48
C THR A 253 1.20 2.97 26.94
N LEU A 254 1.18 2.26 25.81
CA LEU A 254 0.00 1.70 25.16
C LEU A 254 0.36 0.33 24.60
N PHE A 255 -0.38 -0.72 24.94
CA PHE A 255 -0.07 -2.07 24.47
C PHE A 255 -1.32 -2.96 24.37
N PRO A 256 -1.33 -3.97 23.48
CA PRO A 256 -2.36 -5.01 23.49
C PRO A 256 -2.20 -5.93 24.71
N ASN A 257 -3.31 -6.22 25.39
CA ASN A 257 -3.38 -7.10 26.55
C ASN A 257 -4.31 -8.28 26.23
N PRO A 258 -3.76 -9.50 26.03
CA PRO A 258 -4.50 -10.71 25.67
C PRO A 258 -5.45 -11.20 26.77
#